data_AF-A0A2E5JBU1-F1
#
_entry.id   AF-A0A2E5JBU1-F1
#
_cell.length_a   1.000
_cell.length_b   1.000
_cell.length_c   1.000
_cell.angle_alpha   90.00
_cell.angle_beta   90.00
_cell.angle_gamma   90.00
#
_symmetry.space_group_name_H-M   'P 1'
#
loop_
_entity.id
_entity.type
_entity.pdbx_description
1 polymer ?
#
loop_
_entity_poly.entity_id
_entity_poly.type
_entity_poly.pdbx_seq_one_letter_code
_entity_poly.pdbx_strand_id
1 'polypeptide(L)'
;MLKYFGALVLLVSLACSSNPKFFKKDKKYLNGKWRLVEIGALNQENTFFVVDSSDYNFKKLIIDIDKKNFYLTTYPFHDFEPSFPILIEGDTIFLLSGTTVGNELVMLKKNTITYKFSEDYKLLELINFDEKDIMIFSRY
;
A
#
# COMPACT_ATOMS: atom_id res chain seq x y z
N MET A 1 23.18 -11.44 -55.39
CA MET A 1 23.78 -10.42 -54.50
C MET A 1 22.83 -10.18 -53.35
N LEU A 2 23.25 -10.61 -52.16
CA LEU A 2 22.52 -10.62 -50.90
C LEU A 2 22.74 -9.28 -50.19
N LYS A 3 21.76 -8.37 -50.18
CA LYS A 3 21.74 -7.19 -49.29
C LYS A 3 20.28 -6.87 -48.98
N TYR A 4 20.01 -6.36 -47.79
CA TYR A 4 18.68 -6.02 -47.23
C TYR A 4 17.95 -7.15 -46.48
N PHE A 5 18.66 -7.82 -45.55
CA PHE A 5 18.04 -8.58 -44.45
C PHE A 5 18.55 -8.08 -43.07
N GLY A 6 18.77 -6.77 -42.94
CA GLY A 6 19.49 -6.21 -41.77
C GLY A 6 18.87 -4.96 -41.14
N ALA A 7 17.60 -4.64 -41.42
CA ALA A 7 17.01 -3.38 -40.94
C ALA A 7 15.54 -3.49 -40.51
N LEU A 8 15.06 -4.68 -40.09
CA LEU A 8 13.67 -4.84 -39.64
C LEU A 8 13.53 -5.53 -38.26
N VAL A 9 14.56 -5.49 -37.41
CA VAL A 9 14.51 -6.12 -36.06
C VAL A 9 14.87 -5.15 -34.93
N LEU A 10 14.98 -3.84 -35.19
CA LEU A 10 15.43 -2.85 -34.19
C LEU A 10 14.39 -1.76 -33.89
N LEU A 11 13.09 -2.08 -33.99
CA LEU A 11 11.99 -1.15 -33.70
C LEU A 11 11.08 -1.58 -32.54
N VAL A 12 11.40 -2.67 -31.81
CA VAL A 12 10.54 -3.18 -30.72
C VAL A 12 11.03 -2.77 -29.32
N SER A 13 12.22 -2.18 -29.16
CA SER A 13 12.79 -1.89 -27.83
C SER A 13 12.50 -0.50 -27.25
N LEU A 14 11.70 0.33 -27.93
CA LEU A 14 11.20 1.60 -27.39
C LEU A 14 9.76 1.45 -26.89
N ALA A 15 9.45 0.34 -26.22
CA ALA A 15 8.35 0.35 -25.27
C ALA A 15 8.79 1.25 -24.12
N CYS A 16 8.11 2.38 -23.96
CA CYS A 16 8.31 3.38 -22.93
C CYS A 16 8.46 2.71 -21.55
N SER A 17 9.70 2.53 -21.07
CA SER A 17 9.97 1.97 -19.76
C SER A 17 9.88 3.07 -18.71
N SER A 18 8.72 3.71 -18.57
CA SER A 18 8.44 4.43 -17.32
C SER A 18 8.20 3.37 -16.28
N ASN A 19 9.23 3.01 -15.51
CA ASN A 19 9.05 2.18 -14.32
C ASN A 19 7.91 2.83 -13.49
N PRO A 20 6.87 2.07 -13.12
CA PRO A 20 5.78 2.63 -12.33
C PRO A 20 6.34 3.20 -11.02
N LYS A 21 5.77 4.31 -10.52
CA LYS A 21 6.24 5.00 -9.30
C LYS A 21 6.34 4.04 -8.10
N PHE A 22 5.50 3.01 -8.05
CA PHE A 22 5.45 1.99 -6.99
C PHE A 22 5.47 0.57 -7.59
N PHE A 23 6.45 -0.24 -7.21
CA PHE A 23 6.61 -1.61 -7.75
C PHE A 23 7.32 -2.59 -6.83
N LYS A 24 8.08 -2.12 -5.84
CA LYS A 24 8.82 -2.99 -4.92
C LYS A 24 7.89 -3.57 -3.86
N LYS A 25 8.07 -4.84 -3.48
CA LYS A 25 7.16 -5.60 -2.60
C LYS A 25 7.88 -6.27 -1.43
N ASP A 26 9.00 -5.68 -1.03
CA ASP A 26 9.90 -6.28 -0.03
C ASP A 26 9.33 -6.11 1.40
N LYS A 27 8.70 -7.17 1.92
CA LYS A 27 8.08 -7.23 3.26
C LYS A 27 8.94 -6.62 4.37
N LYS A 28 10.26 -6.82 4.35
CA LYS A 28 11.18 -6.32 5.39
C LYS A 28 11.13 -4.80 5.60
N TYR A 29 10.70 -4.03 4.59
CA TYR A 29 10.62 -2.58 4.69
C TYR A 29 9.30 -2.06 5.25
N LEU A 30 8.25 -2.90 5.35
CA LEU A 30 6.94 -2.50 5.90
C LEU A 30 7.04 -2.07 7.36
N ASN A 31 7.89 -2.72 8.14
CA ASN A 31 8.03 -2.45 9.56
C ASN A 31 8.47 -1.00 9.79
N GLY A 32 7.67 -0.20 10.47
CA GLY A 32 7.99 1.21 10.69
C GLY A 32 6.79 2.12 10.95
N LYS A 33 7.10 3.41 11.05
CA LYS A 33 6.15 4.50 11.22
C LYS A 33 6.05 5.31 9.93
N TRP A 34 4.82 5.63 9.56
CA TRP A 34 4.45 6.15 8.25
C TRP A 34 3.43 7.28 8.41
N ARG A 35 3.53 8.33 7.62
CA ARG A 35 2.60 9.47 7.60
C ARG A 35 1.95 9.58 6.22
N LEU A 36 0.64 9.77 6.18
CA LEU A 36 -0.07 9.94 4.92
C LEU A 36 0.40 11.23 4.25
N VAL A 37 0.67 11.17 2.94
CA VAL A 37 1.09 12.31 2.14
C VAL A 37 0.24 12.50 0.89
N GLU A 38 -0.35 11.43 0.34
CA GLU A 38 -1.31 11.52 -0.76
C GLU A 38 -2.44 10.50 -0.55
N ILE A 39 -3.66 10.83 -0.96
CA ILE A 39 -4.81 9.92 -0.99
C ILE A 39 -5.55 10.04 -2.32
N GLY A 40 -6.03 8.93 -2.86
CA GLY A 40 -6.78 8.89 -4.12
C GLY A 40 -7.87 7.82 -4.10
N ALA A 41 -8.81 7.92 -5.03
CA ALA A 41 -9.88 6.93 -5.20
C ALA A 41 -9.49 5.91 -6.27
N LEU A 42 -9.69 4.62 -6.01
CA LEU A 42 -9.31 3.52 -6.91
C LEU A 42 -10.03 3.55 -8.27
N ASN A 43 -11.19 4.21 -8.33
CA ASN A 43 -12.05 4.29 -9.52
C ASN A 43 -11.91 5.61 -10.31
N GLN A 44 -11.06 6.54 -9.87
CA GLN A 44 -10.77 7.77 -10.59
C GLN A 44 -9.37 7.65 -11.21
N GLU A 45 -9.25 7.96 -12.51
CA GLU A 45 -7.93 7.95 -13.14
C GLU A 45 -7.03 9.00 -12.49
N ASN A 46 -6.04 8.53 -11.73
CA ASN A 46 -4.84 9.27 -11.29
C ASN A 46 -5.07 10.57 -10.50
N THR A 47 -6.25 10.80 -9.92
CA THR A 47 -6.47 11.95 -9.03
C THR A 47 -6.00 11.61 -7.63
N PHE A 48 -4.87 12.21 -7.24
CA PHE A 48 -4.35 12.17 -5.88
C PHE A 48 -4.42 13.55 -5.25
N PHE A 49 -4.86 13.59 -4.00
CA PHE A 49 -4.91 14.79 -3.18
C PHE A 49 -3.77 14.74 -2.17
N VAL A 50 -2.97 15.80 -2.11
CA VAL A 50 -1.90 15.94 -1.12
C VAL A 50 -2.53 16.14 0.25
N VAL A 51 -2.00 15.44 1.24
CA VAL A 51 -2.45 15.49 2.63
C VAL A 51 -1.28 15.93 3.50
N ASP A 52 -1.52 16.84 4.43
CA ASP A 52 -0.54 17.24 5.45
C ASP A 52 -1.15 17.14 6.86
N SER A 53 -0.37 17.49 7.89
CA SER A 53 -0.79 17.36 9.28
C SER A 53 -1.96 18.28 9.70
N SER A 54 -2.34 19.25 8.87
CA SER A 54 -3.49 20.14 9.10
C SER A 54 -4.78 19.62 8.46
N ASP A 55 -4.68 18.64 7.57
CA ASP A 55 -5.82 18.04 6.88
C ASP A 55 -6.58 17.04 7.78
N TYR A 56 -7.92 17.02 7.70
CA TYR A 56 -8.74 16.06 8.43
C TYR A 56 -8.50 14.61 7.99
N ASN A 57 -8.04 14.40 6.77
CA ASN A 57 -7.68 13.10 6.24
C ASN A 57 -6.30 12.64 6.72
N PHE A 58 -5.54 13.47 7.44
CA PHE A 58 -4.21 13.11 7.90
C PHE A 58 -4.24 11.82 8.70
N LYS A 59 -3.39 10.87 8.31
CA LYS A 59 -3.26 9.58 8.99
C LYS A 59 -1.82 9.29 9.38
N LYS A 60 -1.65 8.67 10.55
CA LYS A 60 -0.42 8.01 10.96
C LYS A 60 -0.63 6.50 10.87
N LEU A 61 0.34 5.83 10.29
CA LEU A 61 0.35 4.39 10.12
C LEU A 61 1.56 3.81 10.87
N ILE A 62 1.34 2.78 11.66
CA ILE A 62 2.40 1.98 12.27
C ILE A 62 2.17 0.53 11.87
N ILE A 63 3.18 -0.09 11.27
CA ILE A 63 3.17 -1.52 10.96
C ILE A 63 4.29 -2.16 11.78
N ASP A 64 3.91 -3.07 12.68
CA ASP A 64 4.82 -3.89 13.49
C ASP A 64 4.67 -5.35 13.04
N ILE A 65 5.58 -5.80 12.16
CA ILE A 65 5.51 -7.15 11.57
C ILE A 65 5.80 -8.21 12.63
N ASP A 66 6.72 -7.92 13.55
CA ASP A 66 7.15 -8.85 14.59
C ASP A 66 6.00 -9.12 15.58
N LYS A 67 5.26 -8.06 15.94
CA LYS A 67 4.04 -8.18 16.76
C LYS A 67 2.78 -8.47 15.95
N LYS A 68 2.88 -8.56 14.62
CA LYS A 68 1.74 -8.77 13.70
C LYS A 68 0.60 -7.77 13.94
N ASN A 69 0.93 -6.49 14.08
CA ASN A 69 -0.06 -5.43 14.30
C ASN A 69 0.04 -4.30 13.27
N PHE A 70 -1.11 -3.71 12.96
CA PHE A 70 -1.30 -2.56 12.09
C PHE A 70 -2.14 -1.51 12.82
N TYR A 71 -1.61 -0.30 12.94
CA TYR A 71 -2.26 0.83 13.58
C TYR A 71 -2.46 1.92 12.53
N LEU A 72 -3.70 2.39 12.38
CA LEU A 72 -4.02 3.49 11.47
C LEU A 72 -4.83 4.55 12.22
N THR A 73 -4.16 5.62 12.61
CA THR A 73 -4.77 6.72 13.37
C THR A 73 -5.14 7.85 12.42
N THR A 74 -6.37 8.36 12.49
CA THR A 74 -6.84 9.51 11.69
C THR A 74 -6.93 10.77 12.56
N TYR A 75 -6.60 11.93 11.99
CA TYR A 75 -6.77 13.24 12.64
C TYR A 75 -8.23 13.73 12.55
N PRO A 76 -8.75 14.54 13.51
CA PRO A 76 -8.19 14.83 14.82
C PRO A 76 -8.17 13.57 15.69
N PHE A 77 -7.11 13.42 16.49
CA PHE A 77 -6.90 12.27 17.36
C PHE A 77 -7.99 12.22 18.43
N HIS A 78 -9.08 11.51 18.16
CA HIS A 78 -10.00 11.06 19.21
C HIS A 78 -9.36 9.86 19.94
N ASP A 79 -9.75 9.62 21.18
CA ASP A 79 -9.11 8.73 22.17
C ASP A 79 -8.98 7.23 21.77
N PHE A 80 -9.21 6.87 20.51
CA PHE A 80 -9.17 5.51 20.00
C PHE A 80 -8.31 5.39 18.74
N GLU A 81 -7.16 4.73 18.88
CA GLU A 81 -6.35 4.26 17.76
C GLU A 81 -6.73 2.80 17.45
N PRO A 82 -7.40 2.53 16.31
CA PRO A 82 -7.75 1.15 15.97
C PRO A 82 -6.47 0.36 15.63
N SER A 83 -6.20 -0.66 16.46
CA SER A 83 -5.18 -1.67 16.24
C SER A 83 -5.80 -2.91 15.61
N PHE A 84 -5.22 -3.40 14.52
CA PHE A 84 -5.66 -4.62 13.85
C PHE A 84 -4.54 -5.66 13.87
N PRO A 85 -4.81 -6.90 14.33
CA PRO A 85 -3.92 -8.02 14.05
C PRO A 85 -3.80 -8.23 12.54
N ILE A 86 -2.62 -8.58 12.05
CA ILE A 86 -2.38 -8.76 10.62
C ILE A 86 -1.79 -10.12 10.25
N LEU A 87 -2.10 -10.55 9.04
CA LEU A 87 -1.44 -11.63 8.32
C LEU A 87 -0.90 -11.07 7.01
N ILE A 88 0.37 -11.35 6.69
CA ILE A 88 1.00 -10.87 5.45
C ILE A 88 1.35 -12.08 4.58
N GLU A 89 0.76 -12.13 3.38
CA GLU A 89 1.01 -13.15 2.35
C GLU A 89 1.40 -12.44 1.06
N GLY A 90 2.64 -12.66 0.59
CA GLY A 90 3.17 -11.95 -0.57
C GLY A 90 3.18 -10.42 -0.38
N ASP A 91 2.48 -9.73 -1.27
CA ASP A 91 2.29 -8.27 -1.27
C ASP A 91 0.96 -7.82 -0.65
N THR A 92 0.27 -8.72 0.04
CA THR A 92 -1.03 -8.47 0.64
C THR A 92 -0.96 -8.52 2.17
N ILE A 93 -1.54 -7.50 2.81
CA ILE A 93 -1.77 -7.40 4.24
C ILE A 93 -3.26 -7.65 4.47
N PHE A 94 -3.59 -8.71 5.21
CA PHE A 94 -4.93 -8.95 5.70
C PHE A 94 -5.07 -8.36 7.09
N LEU A 95 -5.97 -7.39 7.25
CA LEU A 95 -6.41 -6.93 8.58
C LEU A 95 -7.40 -7.96 9.12
N LEU A 96 -7.18 -8.41 10.35
CA LEU A 96 -7.98 -9.46 10.96
C LEU A 96 -8.85 -8.90 12.09
N SER A 97 -9.97 -9.58 12.36
CA SER A 97 -10.83 -9.34 13.52
C SER A 97 -11.14 -10.65 14.21
N GLY A 98 -11.06 -10.67 15.53
CA GLY A 98 -11.50 -11.81 16.33
C GLY A 98 -13.03 -11.91 16.35
N THR A 99 -13.54 -13.14 16.34
CA THR A 99 -14.94 -13.46 16.63
C THR A 99 -15.01 -14.83 17.31
N THR A 100 -16.20 -15.25 17.71
CA THR A 100 -16.44 -16.57 18.29
C THR A 100 -17.43 -17.36 17.44
N VAL A 101 -17.08 -18.58 17.07
CA VAL A 101 -17.97 -19.51 16.37
C VAL A 101 -18.02 -20.80 17.18
N GLY A 102 -19.21 -21.19 17.67
CA GLY A 102 -19.36 -22.42 18.45
C GLY A 102 -18.47 -22.49 19.70
N ASN A 103 -18.30 -21.37 20.41
CA ASN A 103 -17.39 -21.18 21.55
C ASN A 103 -15.88 -21.26 21.24
N GLU A 104 -15.48 -21.34 19.97
CA GLU A 104 -14.08 -21.23 19.56
C GLU A 104 -13.76 -19.81 19.09
N LEU A 105 -12.60 -19.29 19.49
CA LEU A 105 -12.10 -18.01 19.00
C LEU A 105 -11.49 -18.20 17.60
N VAL A 106 -12.01 -17.47 16.63
CA VAL A 106 -11.55 -17.52 15.24
C VAL A 106 -11.22 -16.13 14.74
N MET A 107 -10.26 -16.04 13.82
CA MET A 107 -9.83 -14.79 13.19
C MET A 107 -10.44 -14.68 11.78
N LEU A 108 -11.24 -13.65 11.56
CA LEU A 108 -11.81 -13.34 10.24
C LEU A 108 -10.97 -12.30 9.51
N LYS A 109 -10.88 -12.41 8.18
CA LYS A 109 -10.29 -11.37 7.33
C LYS A 109 -11.29 -10.22 7.21
N LYS A 110 -10.94 -9.06 7.79
CA LYS A 110 -11.77 -7.84 7.81
C LYS A 110 -11.52 -6.96 6.59
N ASN A 111 -10.25 -6.77 6.22
CA ASN A 111 -9.87 -5.93 5.09
C ASN A 111 -8.64 -6.51 4.38
N THR A 112 -8.58 -6.36 3.06
CA THR A 112 -7.46 -6.77 2.21
C THR A 112 -6.75 -5.55 1.60
N ILE A 113 -5.49 -5.37 1.98
CA ILE A 113 -4.65 -4.24 1.54
C ILE A 113 -3.48 -4.78 0.73
N THR A 114 -3.29 -4.33 -0.51
CA THR A 114 -2.03 -4.57 -1.25
C THR A 114 -1.05 -3.45 -0.99
N TYR A 115 0.22 -3.78 -0.76
CA TYR A 115 1.27 -2.79 -0.56
C TYR A 115 2.31 -2.80 -1.68
N LYS A 116 2.83 -1.62 -1.98
CA LYS A 116 3.99 -1.43 -2.87
C LYS A 116 4.86 -0.30 -2.34
N PHE A 117 6.15 -0.38 -2.61
CA PHE A 117 7.09 0.69 -2.32
C PHE A 117 7.54 1.38 -3.59
N SER A 118 7.84 2.67 -3.40
CA SER A 118 8.70 3.44 -4.30
C SER A 118 10.08 2.82 -4.42
N GLU A 119 10.82 3.20 -5.46
CA GLU A 119 12.14 2.66 -5.75
C GLU A 119 13.13 2.84 -4.58
N ASP A 120 13.07 3.96 -3.86
CA ASP A 120 13.97 4.26 -2.75
C ASP A 120 13.43 3.82 -1.37
N TYR A 121 12.28 3.12 -1.34
CA TYR A 121 11.56 2.71 -0.13
C TYR A 121 11.16 3.86 0.81
N LYS A 122 11.19 5.11 0.36
CA LYS A 122 10.75 6.25 1.18
C LYS A 122 9.24 6.42 1.21
N LEU A 123 8.57 5.97 0.14
CA LEU A 123 7.12 5.97 0.01
C LEU A 123 6.55 4.55 -0.03
N LEU A 124 5.42 4.38 0.65
CA LEU A 124 4.61 3.17 0.74
C LEU A 124 3.21 3.47 0.18
N GLU A 125 2.84 2.81 -0.91
CA GLU A 125 1.49 2.78 -1.45
C GLU A 125 0.71 1.63 -0.80
N LEU A 126 -0.45 1.93 -0.24
CA LEU A 126 -1.44 0.96 0.22
C LEU A 126 -2.69 1.09 -0.64
N ILE A 127 -3.14 -0.02 -1.24
CA ILE A 127 -4.36 -0.11 -2.03
C ILE A 127 -5.38 -0.90 -1.22
N ASN A 128 -6.46 -0.26 -0.82
CA ASN A 128 -7.56 -0.87 -0.09
C ASN A 128 -8.69 -1.17 -1.07
N PHE A 129 -8.88 -2.45 -1.40
CA PHE A 129 -9.91 -2.83 -2.37
C PHE A 129 -11.32 -2.71 -1.78
N ASP A 130 -11.46 -2.90 -0.47
CA ASP A 130 -12.75 -2.87 0.23
C ASP A 130 -13.27 -1.43 0.35
N GLU A 131 -12.40 -0.49 0.72
CA GLU A 131 -12.72 0.95 0.83
C GLU A 131 -12.55 1.70 -0.51
N LYS A 132 -12.02 1.04 -1.54
CA LYS A 132 -11.77 1.59 -2.88
C LYS A 132 -10.89 2.84 -2.85
N ASP A 133 -9.89 2.85 -1.99
CA ASP A 133 -8.93 3.95 -1.86
C ASP A 133 -7.48 3.51 -2.13
N ILE A 134 -6.65 4.50 -2.40
CA ILE A 134 -5.21 4.38 -2.50
C ILE A 134 -4.61 5.42 -1.56
N MET A 135 -3.78 4.99 -0.63
CA MET A 135 -3.08 5.84 0.31
C MET A 135 -1.57 5.74 0.09
N ILE A 136 -0.90 6.88 -0.04
CA ILE A 136 0.55 6.96 -0.15
C ILE A 136 1.09 7.56 1.14
N PHE A 137 1.96 6.81 1.79
CA PHE A 137 2.61 7.19 3.02
C PHE A 137 4.10 7.45 2.81
N SER A 138 4.65 8.38 3.59
CA SER A 138 6.07 8.65 3.71
C SER A 138 6.59 8.19 5.07
N ARG A 139 7.83 7.71 5.13
CA ARG A 139 8.46 7.31 6.40
C ARG A 139 8.74 8.54 7.30
N TYR A 140 8.59 8.39 8.62
CA TYR A 140 8.92 9.44 9.60
C TYR A 140 9.61 8.89 10.86
#